data_AF-A0A3D2M9S2-F1
#
_entry.id   AF-A0A3D2M9S2-F1
#
_cell.length_a   1.000
_cell.length_b   1.000
_cell.length_c   1.000
_cell.angle_alpha   90.00
_cell.angle_beta   90.00
_cell.angle_gamma   90.00
#
_symmetry.space_group_name_H-M   'P 1'
#
loop_
_entity.id
_entity.type
_entity.pdbx_description
1 polymer ?
#
loop_
_entity_poly.entity_id
_entity_poly.type
_entity_poly.pdbx_seq_one_letter_code
_entity_poly.pdbx_strand_id
1 'polypeptide(L)'
;MSTTTAAKSDTATLARTIGKRLRAARLAAKMTALSVAEHLGYQGQTQVSLAENGERVPPLPVLMGYAKLYVVPLDFLCGLIDDPIADATETNQGVIANAISEAMQEQFTRLVNSVSEQASVTIAGYNRDRRDLQVACSAGLQAYAAMKRVRELSPEFDEDWRGTAKLVSHLERLAATAATMSERLKRERRTRETVDNELSLSEMDGKVRKHLVRLSIGD
;
A
#
# COMPACT_ATOMS: atom_id res chain seq x y z
N MET A 1 35.36 61.23 2.39
CA MET A 1 35.42 60.25 1.27
C MET A 1 35.71 58.85 1.82
N SER A 2 34.77 58.21 2.54
CA SER A 2 35.07 56.90 3.21
C SER A 2 33.93 55.87 3.21
N THR A 3 32.78 56.13 2.59
CA THR A 3 31.62 55.22 2.63
C THR A 3 31.58 54.19 1.49
N THR A 4 32.31 54.40 0.37
CA THR A 4 32.28 53.51 -0.80
C THR A 4 33.09 52.22 -0.62
N THR A 5 34.07 52.20 0.27
CA THR A 5 35.00 51.07 0.43
C THR A 5 34.41 49.95 1.32
N ALA A 6 33.64 50.31 2.35
CA ALA A 6 33.03 49.36 3.28
C ALA A 6 31.87 48.55 2.65
N ALA A 7 31.00 49.19 1.87
CA ALA A 7 29.90 48.48 1.18
C ALA A 7 30.40 47.47 0.13
N LYS A 8 31.57 47.73 -0.47
CA LYS A 8 32.22 46.80 -1.42
C LYS A 8 32.83 45.59 -0.73
N SER A 9 33.38 45.73 0.48
CA SER A 9 33.92 44.60 1.25
C SER A 9 32.83 43.65 1.74
N ASP A 10 31.67 44.19 2.14
CA ASP A 10 30.55 43.38 2.62
C ASP A 10 29.91 42.58 1.48
N THR A 11 29.74 43.21 0.31
CA THR A 11 29.19 42.54 -0.87
C THR A 11 30.11 41.42 -1.38
N ALA A 12 31.43 41.64 -1.35
CA ALA A 12 32.41 40.62 -1.74
C ALA A 12 32.44 39.43 -0.76
N THR A 13 32.25 39.71 0.53
CA THR A 13 32.16 38.67 1.56
C THR A 13 30.90 37.83 1.39
N LEU A 14 29.76 38.48 1.14
CA LEU A 14 28.49 37.82 0.85
C LEU A 14 28.57 36.94 -0.40
N ALA A 15 29.15 37.45 -1.49
CA ALA A 15 29.32 36.69 -2.73
C ALA A 15 30.15 35.42 -2.53
N ARG A 16 31.21 35.51 -1.72
CA ARG A 16 32.06 34.37 -1.39
C ARG A 16 31.32 33.33 -0.52
N THR A 17 30.51 33.77 0.44
CA THR A 17 29.67 32.87 1.25
C THR A 17 28.66 32.14 0.38
N ILE A 18 27.91 32.88 -0.44
CA ILE A 18 26.92 32.33 -1.35
C ILE A 18 27.57 31.32 -2.31
N GLY A 19 28.69 31.67 -2.94
CA GLY A 19 29.38 30.78 -3.88
C GLY A 19 29.84 29.47 -3.25
N LYS A 20 30.44 29.54 -2.05
CA LYS A 20 30.84 28.34 -1.30
C LYS A 20 29.65 27.43 -1.00
N ARG A 21 28.52 28.00 -0.57
CA ARG A 21 27.33 27.24 -0.20
C ARG A 21 26.59 26.68 -1.41
N LEU A 22 26.54 27.41 -2.52
CA LEU A 22 26.06 26.91 -3.81
C LEU A 22 26.85 25.67 -4.26
N ARG A 23 28.19 25.75 -4.20
CA ARG A 23 29.06 24.63 -4.57
C ARG A 23 28.87 23.43 -3.64
N ALA A 24 28.79 23.66 -2.33
CA ALA A 24 28.56 22.60 -1.36
C ALA A 24 27.20 21.92 -1.59
N ALA A 25 26.14 22.71 -1.76
CA ALA A 25 24.79 22.22 -2.03
C ALA A 25 24.73 21.42 -3.34
N ARG A 26 25.37 21.90 -4.42
CA ARG A 26 25.45 21.18 -5.69
C ARG A 26 26.11 19.81 -5.55
N LEU A 27 27.24 19.75 -4.85
CA LEU A 27 27.97 18.50 -4.63
C LEU A 27 27.17 17.53 -3.77
N ALA A 28 26.47 18.01 -2.74
CA ALA A 28 25.58 17.20 -1.91
C ALA A 28 24.39 16.65 -2.72
N ALA A 29 23.82 17.45 -3.63
CA ALA A 29 22.79 17.04 -4.58
C ALA A 29 23.33 16.14 -5.72
N LYS A 30 24.64 15.85 -5.74
CA LYS A 30 25.34 15.02 -6.75
C LYS A 30 25.16 15.51 -8.19
N MET A 31 25.05 16.83 -8.38
CA MET A 31 24.86 17.43 -9.71
C MET A 31 26.17 17.97 -10.29
N THR A 32 26.33 17.89 -11.61
CA THR A 32 27.42 18.57 -12.33
C THR A 32 27.07 20.04 -12.58
N ALA A 33 28.08 20.91 -12.72
CA ALA A 33 27.82 22.34 -13.02
C ALA A 33 27.10 22.52 -14.37
N LEU A 34 27.41 21.67 -15.36
CA LEU A 34 26.73 21.64 -16.64
C LEU A 34 25.24 21.27 -16.50
N SER A 35 24.93 20.21 -15.74
CA SER A 35 23.54 19.79 -15.52
C SER A 35 22.73 20.90 -14.85
N VAL A 36 23.31 21.59 -13.86
CA VAL A 36 22.63 22.72 -13.21
C VAL A 36 22.39 23.88 -14.19
N ALA A 37 23.37 24.19 -15.03
CA ALA A 37 23.24 25.23 -16.04
C ALA A 37 22.08 24.94 -16.99
N GLU A 38 21.94 23.70 -17.46
CA GLU A 38 20.84 23.26 -18.30
C GLU A 38 19.48 23.45 -17.61
N HIS A 39 19.37 23.05 -16.34
CA HIS A 39 18.12 23.20 -15.56
C HIS A 39 17.75 24.67 -15.30
N LEU A 40 18.73 25.56 -15.24
CA LEU A 40 18.51 27.00 -15.06
C LEU A 40 18.36 27.76 -16.40
N GLY A 41 18.41 27.06 -17.54
CA GLY A 41 18.29 27.65 -18.87
C GLY A 41 19.54 28.41 -19.34
N TYR A 42 20.70 28.13 -18.76
CA TYR A 42 21.97 28.72 -19.19
C TYR A 42 22.62 27.96 -20.35
N GLN A 43 23.27 28.71 -21.23
CA GLN A 43 24.12 28.16 -22.27
C GLN A 43 25.52 27.89 -21.67
N GLY A 44 25.74 26.64 -21.27
CA GLY A 44 27.00 26.16 -20.69
C GLY A 44 27.19 26.52 -19.20
N GLN A 45 28.24 25.95 -18.60
CA GLN A 45 28.46 25.97 -17.15
C GLN A 45 29.03 27.29 -16.57
N THR A 46 29.40 28.25 -17.42
CA THR A 46 30.15 29.45 -17.01
C THR A 46 29.43 30.26 -15.92
N GLN A 47 28.12 30.47 -16.04
CA GLN A 47 27.36 31.24 -15.03
C GLN A 47 27.30 30.54 -13.67
N VAL A 48 27.25 29.21 -13.68
CA VAL A 48 27.29 28.40 -12.44
C VAL A 48 28.68 28.52 -11.79
N SER A 49 29.75 28.41 -12.59
CA SER A 49 31.12 28.57 -12.09
C SER A 49 31.39 29.96 -11.50
N LEU A 50 30.93 31.03 -12.17
CA LEU A 50 31.07 32.41 -11.67
C LEU A 50 30.31 32.61 -10.35
N ALA A 51 29.13 31.99 -10.22
CA ALA A 51 28.37 32.01 -8.99
C ALA A 51 29.08 31.25 -7.85
N GLU A 52 29.53 30.02 -8.11
CA GLU A 52 30.20 29.16 -7.13
C GLU A 52 31.55 29.69 -6.66
N ASN A 53 32.28 30.40 -7.53
CA ASN A 53 33.53 31.06 -7.15
C ASN A 53 33.31 32.35 -6.35
N GLY A 54 32.06 32.82 -6.23
CA GLY A 54 31.72 34.09 -5.59
C GLY A 54 32.16 35.32 -6.41
N GLU A 55 32.38 35.14 -7.72
CA GLU A 55 32.70 36.24 -8.63
C GLU A 55 31.45 37.05 -8.98
N ARG A 56 30.27 36.42 -8.91
CA ARG A 56 28.98 37.05 -9.16
C ARG A 56 27.89 36.50 -8.25
N VAL A 57 27.14 37.37 -7.57
CA VAL A 57 25.92 36.97 -6.87
C VAL A 57 24.79 36.76 -7.89
N PRO A 58 24.16 35.58 -7.95
CA PRO A 58 23.00 35.37 -8.81
C PRO A 58 21.83 36.28 -8.41
N PRO A 59 21.03 36.78 -9.36
CA PRO A 59 19.76 37.45 -9.04
C PRO A 59 18.86 36.56 -8.19
N LEU A 60 18.03 37.15 -7.32
CA LEU A 60 17.16 36.41 -6.40
C LEU A 60 16.32 35.30 -7.09
N PRO A 61 15.66 35.52 -8.25
CA PRO A 61 14.91 34.46 -8.93
C PRO A 61 15.77 33.26 -9.33
N VAL A 62 17.02 33.51 -9.72
CA VAL A 62 17.99 32.47 -10.05
C VAL A 62 18.44 31.75 -8.78
N LEU A 63 18.69 32.49 -7.69
CA LEU A 63 19.08 31.93 -6.40
C LEU A 63 17.98 31.01 -5.84
N MET A 64 16.71 31.38 -6.01
CA MET A 64 15.55 30.50 -5.72
C MET A 64 15.54 29.26 -6.61
N GLY A 65 15.94 29.37 -7.87
CA GLY A 65 16.12 28.24 -8.77
C GLY A 65 17.17 27.25 -8.27
N TYR A 66 18.35 27.75 -7.86
CA TYR A 66 19.38 26.93 -7.22
C TYR A 66 18.86 26.24 -5.95
N ALA A 67 18.16 26.97 -5.09
CA ALA A 67 17.61 26.45 -3.83
C ALA A 67 16.66 25.26 -4.07
N LYS A 68 15.77 25.38 -5.07
CA LYS A 68 14.86 24.31 -5.49
C LYS A 68 15.60 23.11 -6.07
N LEU A 69 16.58 23.34 -6.94
CA LEU A 69 17.37 22.27 -7.57
C LEU A 69 18.20 21.47 -6.57
N TYR A 70 18.79 22.17 -5.59
CA TYR A 70 19.62 21.53 -4.56
C TYR A 70 18.84 21.05 -3.34
N VAL A 71 17.53 21.34 -3.29
CA VAL A 71 16.65 20.99 -2.17
C VAL A 71 17.20 21.54 -0.84
N VAL A 72 17.61 22.81 -0.84
CA VAL A 72 18.08 23.52 0.35
C VAL A 72 17.30 24.83 0.53
N PRO A 73 17.09 25.29 1.78
CA PRO A 73 16.50 26.61 2.02
C PRO A 73 17.38 27.73 1.48
N LEU A 74 16.74 28.82 1.04
CA LEU A 74 17.45 30.01 0.54
C LEU A 74 18.36 30.62 1.61
N ASP A 75 17.94 30.56 2.87
CA ASP A 75 18.68 31.07 4.03
C ASP A 75 20.02 30.33 4.20
N PHE A 76 20.06 29.03 3.87
CA PHE A 76 21.31 28.31 3.79
C PHE A 76 22.17 28.86 2.66
N LEU A 77 21.65 29.07 1.44
CA LEU A 77 22.49 29.63 0.37
C LEU A 77 23.03 31.03 0.71
N CYS A 78 22.25 31.85 1.42
CA CYS A 78 22.58 33.23 1.78
C CYS A 78 23.55 33.38 2.97
N GLY A 79 23.89 32.31 3.68
CA GLY A 79 24.78 32.43 4.84
C GLY A 79 24.07 32.58 6.19
N LEU A 80 22.73 32.53 6.24
CA LEU A 80 21.95 32.88 7.44
C LEU A 80 21.84 31.73 8.45
N ILE A 81 21.88 30.49 7.96
CA ILE A 81 21.80 29.27 8.78
C ILE A 81 22.93 28.32 8.40
N ASP A 82 23.63 27.70 9.35
CA ASP A 82 24.79 26.84 9.02
C ASP A 82 24.42 25.43 8.58
N ASP A 83 23.25 24.95 9.02
CA ASP A 83 22.77 23.60 8.74
C ASP A 83 21.43 23.65 7.98
N PRO A 84 21.39 23.23 6.70
CA PRO A 84 20.17 23.23 5.89
C PRO A 84 19.15 22.17 6.32
N ILE A 85 19.52 21.26 7.22
CA ILE A 85 18.68 20.20 7.77
C ILE A 85 18.21 20.58 9.17
N ALA A 86 19.07 21.15 10.02
CA ALA A 86 18.72 21.48 11.41
C ALA A 86 17.78 22.70 11.53
N ASP A 87 17.82 23.65 10.60
CA ASP A 87 16.94 24.85 10.61
C ASP A 87 15.74 24.75 9.64
N ALA A 88 15.54 23.58 9.02
CA ALA A 88 14.45 23.30 8.07
C ALA A 88 13.18 22.72 8.73
N THR A 89 13.16 22.64 10.07
CA THR A 89 12.14 21.91 10.85
C THR A 89 10.73 22.46 10.72
N GLU A 90 10.51 23.75 10.44
CA GLU A 90 9.15 24.29 10.29
C GLU A 90 8.61 24.25 8.85
N THR A 91 9.44 24.56 7.84
CA THR A 91 8.93 24.74 6.45
C THR A 91 8.95 23.45 5.63
N ASN A 92 9.95 22.58 5.80
CA ASN A 92 10.05 21.34 5.03
C ASN A 92 9.23 20.18 5.63
N GLN A 93 8.95 20.20 6.94
CA GLN A 93 8.15 19.15 7.55
C GLN A 93 6.71 19.13 7.00
N GLY A 94 6.09 20.28 6.76
CA GLY A 94 4.74 20.33 6.17
C GLY A 94 4.68 19.80 4.74
N VAL A 95 5.67 20.15 3.91
CA VAL A 95 5.74 19.69 2.51
C VAL A 95 6.01 18.18 2.44
N ILE A 96 6.96 17.69 3.24
CA ILE A 96 7.31 16.27 3.32
C ILE A 96 6.14 15.46 3.92
N ALA A 97 5.53 15.95 5.01
CA ALA A 97 4.40 15.29 5.64
C ALA A 97 3.19 15.19 4.69
N ASN A 98 2.88 16.25 3.92
CA ASN A 98 1.80 16.22 2.95
C ASN A 98 2.09 15.26 1.79
N ALA A 99 3.30 15.30 1.22
CA ALA A 99 3.68 14.40 0.14
C ALA A 99 3.65 12.92 0.58
N ILE A 100 4.13 12.62 1.79
CA ILE A 100 4.06 11.27 2.37
C ILE A 100 2.60 10.89 2.66
N SER A 101 1.80 11.80 3.21
CA SER A 101 0.38 11.53 3.52
C SER A 101 -0.41 11.24 2.25
N GLU A 102 -0.22 12.01 1.18
CA GLU A 102 -0.88 11.80 -0.10
C GLU A 102 -0.48 10.47 -0.75
N ALA A 103 0.83 10.16 -0.77
CA ALA A 103 1.33 8.89 -1.26
C ALA A 103 0.81 7.70 -0.42
N MET A 104 0.79 7.83 0.91
CA MET A 104 0.25 6.82 1.82
C MET A 104 -1.26 6.62 1.61
N GLN A 105 -2.03 7.71 1.45
CA GLN A 105 -3.47 7.65 1.23
C GLN A 105 -3.80 6.92 -0.08
N GLU A 106 -3.08 7.22 -1.17
CA GLU A 106 -3.25 6.56 -2.45
C GLU A 106 -2.89 5.07 -2.38
N GLN A 107 -1.74 4.74 -1.77
CA GLN A 107 -1.30 3.36 -1.61
C GLN A 107 -2.24 2.55 -0.72
N PHE A 108 -2.69 3.13 0.39
CA PHE A 108 -3.64 2.49 1.29
C PHE A 108 -4.99 2.25 0.60
N THR A 109 -5.48 3.23 -0.16
CA THR A 109 -6.72 3.07 -0.94
C THR A 109 -6.60 1.94 -1.98
N ARG A 110 -5.47 1.87 -2.69
CA ARG A 110 -5.20 0.78 -3.64
C ARG A 110 -5.13 -0.58 -2.95
N LEU A 111 -4.45 -0.66 -1.80
CA LEU A 111 -4.34 -1.89 -1.02
C LEU A 111 -5.72 -2.35 -0.53
N VAL A 112 -6.52 -1.47 0.05
CA VAL A 112 -7.87 -1.77 0.52
C VAL A 112 -8.75 -2.28 -0.62
N ASN A 113 -8.71 -1.61 -1.78
CA ASN A 113 -9.47 -2.04 -2.96
C ASN A 113 -9.02 -3.41 -3.45
N SER A 114 -7.70 -3.64 -3.56
CA SER A 114 -7.14 -4.91 -4.02
C SER A 114 -7.49 -6.06 -3.07
N VAL A 115 -7.35 -5.86 -1.76
CA VAL A 115 -7.71 -6.85 -0.74
C VAL A 115 -9.21 -7.12 -0.75
N SER A 116 -10.04 -6.08 -0.91
CA SER A 116 -11.50 -6.22 -0.97
C SER A 116 -11.94 -7.00 -2.23
N GLU A 117 -11.32 -6.73 -3.37
CA GLU A 117 -11.58 -7.44 -4.61
C GLU A 117 -11.14 -8.91 -4.52
N GLN A 118 -9.93 -9.17 -4.02
CA GLN A 118 -9.46 -10.54 -3.78
C GLN A 118 -10.37 -11.27 -2.81
N ALA A 119 -10.74 -10.65 -1.69
CA ALA A 119 -11.67 -11.23 -0.73
C ALA A 119 -13.02 -11.55 -1.40
N SER A 120 -13.56 -10.63 -2.21
CA SER A 120 -14.82 -10.84 -2.94
C SER A 120 -14.75 -12.03 -3.90
N VAL A 121 -13.70 -12.11 -4.73
CA VAL A 121 -13.49 -13.20 -5.68
C VAL A 121 -13.32 -14.53 -4.95
N THR A 122 -12.51 -14.56 -3.89
CA THR A 122 -12.25 -15.77 -3.09
C THR A 122 -13.51 -16.23 -2.36
N ILE A 123 -14.28 -15.32 -1.75
CA ILE A 123 -15.54 -15.65 -1.07
C ILE A 123 -16.58 -16.16 -2.07
N ALA A 124 -16.72 -15.50 -3.22
CA ALA A 124 -17.64 -15.91 -4.28
C ALA A 124 -17.28 -17.30 -4.84
N GLY A 125 -15.99 -17.53 -5.09
CA GLY A 125 -15.44 -18.82 -5.51
C GLY A 125 -15.75 -19.91 -4.49
N TYR A 126 -15.39 -19.71 -3.22
CA TYR A 126 -15.69 -20.68 -2.17
C TYR A 126 -17.20 -20.96 -2.01
N ASN A 127 -18.06 -19.96 -2.17
CA ASN A 127 -19.51 -20.17 -2.12
C ASN A 127 -20.05 -20.94 -3.32
N ARG A 128 -19.43 -20.81 -4.51
CA ARG A 128 -19.77 -21.63 -5.68
C ARG A 128 -19.28 -23.06 -5.48
N ASP A 129 -18.01 -23.26 -5.15
CA ASP A 129 -17.42 -24.59 -4.92
C ASP A 129 -18.21 -25.37 -3.86
N ARG A 130 -18.64 -24.69 -2.81
CA ARG A 130 -19.46 -25.27 -1.74
C ARG A 130 -20.82 -25.76 -2.22
N ARG A 131 -21.48 -24.99 -3.10
CA ARG A 131 -22.75 -25.40 -3.71
C ARG A 131 -22.55 -26.60 -4.62
N ASP A 132 -21.50 -26.57 -5.44
CA ASP A 132 -21.18 -27.65 -6.38
C ASP A 132 -20.83 -28.94 -5.62
N LEU A 133 -20.05 -28.84 -4.54
CA LEU A 133 -19.75 -29.95 -3.64
C LEU A 133 -21.01 -30.51 -2.96
N GLN A 134 -21.94 -29.66 -2.54
CA GLN A 134 -23.20 -30.11 -1.94
C GLN A 134 -24.06 -30.87 -2.96
N VAL A 135 -24.14 -30.39 -4.19
CA VAL A 135 -24.82 -31.09 -5.30
C VAL A 135 -24.15 -32.44 -5.56
N ALA A 136 -22.82 -32.48 -5.69
CA ALA A 136 -22.07 -33.71 -5.92
C ALA A 136 -22.25 -34.74 -4.79
N CYS A 137 -22.24 -34.30 -3.53
CA CYS A 137 -22.49 -35.17 -2.38
C CYS A 137 -23.92 -35.73 -2.41
N SER A 138 -24.91 -34.91 -2.73
CA SER A 138 -26.31 -35.34 -2.81
C SER A 138 -26.51 -36.38 -3.92
N ALA A 139 -25.91 -36.16 -5.10
CA ALA A 139 -25.93 -37.10 -6.21
C ALA A 139 -25.25 -38.43 -5.86
N GLY A 140 -24.10 -38.40 -5.17
CA GLY A 140 -23.41 -39.61 -4.72
C GLY A 140 -24.23 -40.45 -3.73
N LEU A 141 -24.91 -39.79 -2.78
CA LEU A 141 -25.80 -40.46 -1.82
C LEU A 141 -27.04 -41.05 -2.51
N GLN A 142 -27.64 -40.32 -3.46
CA GLN A 142 -28.77 -40.82 -4.26
C GLN A 142 -28.36 -42.01 -5.13
N ALA A 143 -27.20 -41.97 -5.76
CA ALA A 143 -26.67 -43.08 -6.56
C ALA A 143 -26.44 -44.34 -5.71
N TYR A 144 -25.89 -44.18 -4.51
CA TYR A 144 -25.73 -45.30 -3.57
C TYR A 144 -27.07 -45.87 -3.10
N ALA A 145 -28.04 -45.01 -2.77
CA ALA A 145 -29.38 -45.44 -2.36
C ALA A 145 -30.11 -46.18 -3.50
N ALA A 146 -29.99 -45.68 -4.74
CA ALA A 146 -30.56 -46.34 -5.92
C ALA A 146 -29.91 -47.71 -6.15
N MET A 147 -28.58 -47.82 -6.03
CA MET A 147 -27.88 -49.10 -6.13
C MET A 147 -28.32 -50.08 -5.05
N LYS A 148 -28.44 -49.62 -3.80
CA LYS A 148 -28.94 -50.45 -2.70
C LYS A 148 -30.35 -50.99 -3.02
N ARG A 149 -31.21 -50.14 -3.60
CA ARG A 149 -32.56 -50.54 -4.00
C ARG A 149 -32.56 -51.58 -5.12
N VAL A 150 -31.67 -51.45 -6.11
CA VAL A 150 -31.50 -52.46 -7.16
C VAL A 150 -31.06 -53.79 -6.56
N ARG A 151 -30.08 -53.78 -5.66
CA ARG A 151 -29.60 -54.98 -4.95
C ARG A 151 -30.70 -55.66 -4.13
N GLU A 152 -31.59 -54.91 -3.50
CA GLU A 152 -32.75 -55.46 -2.76
C GLU A 152 -33.80 -56.12 -3.67
N LEU A 153 -33.96 -55.61 -4.89
CA LEU A 153 -34.98 -56.06 -5.84
C LEU A 153 -34.51 -57.20 -6.76
N SER A 154 -33.20 -57.43 -6.84
CA SER A 154 -32.58 -58.38 -7.76
C SER A 154 -31.73 -59.40 -6.98
N PRO A 155 -32.25 -60.61 -6.69
CA PRO A 155 -31.52 -61.65 -5.94
C PRO A 155 -30.20 -62.07 -6.59
N GLU A 156 -30.15 -62.01 -7.92
CA GLU A 156 -29.02 -62.35 -8.79
C GLU A 156 -27.92 -61.26 -8.85
N PHE A 157 -28.14 -60.10 -8.22
CA PHE A 157 -27.26 -58.92 -8.37
C PHE A 157 -25.82 -59.15 -7.86
N ASP A 158 -25.67 -59.87 -6.75
CA ASP A 158 -24.34 -60.11 -6.16
C ASP A 158 -23.64 -61.34 -6.77
N GLU A 159 -24.39 -62.29 -7.31
CA GLU A 159 -23.86 -63.59 -7.76
C GLU A 159 -23.66 -63.65 -9.29
N ASP A 160 -24.64 -63.19 -10.08
CA ASP A 160 -24.65 -63.40 -11.53
C ASP A 160 -24.19 -62.17 -12.33
N TRP A 161 -24.38 -60.97 -11.79
CA TRP A 161 -24.07 -59.74 -12.52
C TRP A 161 -22.58 -59.43 -12.46
N ARG A 162 -21.93 -59.35 -13.62
CA ARG A 162 -20.50 -59.07 -13.72
C ARG A 162 -20.17 -57.63 -13.33
N GLY A 163 -19.18 -57.45 -12.47
CA GLY A 163 -18.63 -56.13 -12.12
C GLY A 163 -19.36 -55.39 -11.00
N THR A 164 -20.41 -55.98 -10.42
CA THR A 164 -21.18 -55.39 -9.32
C THR A 164 -20.33 -55.14 -8.08
N ALA A 165 -19.42 -56.05 -7.73
CA ALA A 165 -18.50 -55.86 -6.60
C ALA A 165 -17.67 -54.55 -6.67
N LYS A 166 -17.16 -54.19 -7.86
CA LYS A 166 -16.42 -52.93 -8.05
C LYS A 166 -17.34 -51.71 -8.00
N LEU A 167 -18.52 -51.79 -8.62
CA LEU A 167 -19.52 -50.73 -8.59
C LEU A 167 -19.98 -50.43 -7.16
N VAL A 168 -20.30 -51.48 -6.40
CA VAL A 168 -20.69 -51.40 -4.98
C VAL A 168 -19.59 -50.73 -4.19
N SER A 169 -18.35 -51.21 -4.29
CA SER A 169 -17.20 -50.65 -3.57
C SER A 169 -16.95 -49.16 -3.90
N HIS A 170 -17.08 -48.76 -5.16
CA HIS A 170 -16.93 -47.35 -5.54
C HIS A 170 -18.07 -46.47 -5.01
N LEU A 171 -19.32 -46.94 -5.08
CA LEU A 171 -20.46 -46.18 -4.57
C LEU A 171 -20.49 -46.11 -3.04
N GLU A 172 -20.05 -47.15 -2.33
CA GLU A 172 -19.87 -47.13 -0.88
C GLU A 172 -18.82 -46.09 -0.45
N ARG A 173 -17.67 -46.08 -1.13
CA ARG A 173 -16.61 -45.09 -0.88
C ARG A 173 -17.08 -43.66 -1.18
N LEU A 174 -17.83 -43.49 -2.27
CA LEU A 174 -18.40 -42.19 -2.64
C LEU A 174 -19.43 -41.73 -1.59
N ALA A 175 -20.32 -42.62 -1.14
CA ALA A 175 -21.32 -42.32 -0.12
C ALA A 175 -20.70 -41.99 1.24
N ALA A 176 -19.67 -42.73 1.68
CA ALA A 176 -18.94 -42.43 2.91
C ALA A 176 -18.24 -41.06 2.87
N THR A 177 -17.63 -40.74 1.72
CA THR A 177 -17.01 -39.43 1.50
C THR A 177 -18.06 -38.31 1.49
N ALA A 178 -19.17 -38.51 0.78
CA ALA A 178 -20.28 -37.56 0.69
C ALA A 178 -20.96 -37.32 2.04
N ALA A 179 -21.13 -38.35 2.86
CA ALA A 179 -21.69 -38.24 4.21
C ALA A 179 -20.77 -37.41 5.12
N THR A 180 -19.47 -37.70 5.11
CA THR A 180 -18.46 -36.96 5.89
C THR A 180 -18.43 -35.48 5.49
N MET A 181 -18.43 -35.20 4.18
CA MET A 181 -18.44 -33.83 3.66
C MET A 181 -19.74 -33.10 3.97
N SER A 182 -20.90 -33.77 3.87
CA SER A 182 -22.20 -33.18 4.20
C SER A 182 -22.29 -32.78 5.68
N GLU A 183 -21.74 -33.61 6.58
CA GLU A 183 -21.70 -33.31 8.01
C GLU A 183 -20.77 -32.12 8.31
N ARG A 184 -19.61 -32.06 7.66
CA ARG A 184 -18.71 -30.90 7.77
C ARG A 184 -19.39 -29.62 7.26
N LEU A 185 -20.05 -29.67 6.11
CA LEU A 185 -20.77 -28.52 5.54
C LEU A 185 -21.89 -28.03 6.47
N LYS A 186 -22.63 -28.94 7.13
CA LYS A 186 -23.64 -28.60 8.14
C LYS A 186 -23.04 -27.90 9.35
N ARG A 187 -21.92 -28.40 9.88
CA ARG A 187 -21.22 -27.79 11.02
C ARG A 187 -20.76 -26.38 10.69
N GLU A 188 -20.06 -26.22 9.57
CA GLU A 188 -19.58 -24.92 9.11
C GLU A 188 -20.74 -23.93 8.87
N ARG A 189 -21.89 -24.40 8.36
CA ARG A 189 -23.11 -23.58 8.23
C ARG A 189 -23.62 -23.09 9.58
N ARG A 190 -23.72 -23.98 10.59
CA ARG A 190 -24.13 -23.59 11.95
C ARG A 190 -23.19 -22.56 12.54
N THR A 191 -21.88 -22.74 12.38
CA THR A 191 -20.88 -21.75 12.85
C THR A 191 -21.08 -20.40 12.19
N ARG A 192 -21.37 -20.35 10.88
CA ARG A 192 -21.69 -19.08 10.18
C ARG A 192 -22.97 -18.46 10.72
N GLU A 193 -24.03 -19.24 10.90
CA GLU A 193 -25.29 -18.75 11.47
C GLU A 193 -25.09 -18.18 12.89
N THR A 194 -24.25 -18.79 13.71
CA THR A 194 -23.88 -18.24 15.04
C THR A 194 -23.11 -16.92 14.90
N VAL A 195 -22.10 -16.86 14.03
CA VAL A 195 -21.29 -15.66 13.83
C VAL A 195 -22.11 -14.51 13.24
N ASP A 196 -23.00 -14.77 12.28
CA ASP A 196 -23.90 -13.77 11.70
C ASP A 196 -24.88 -13.23 12.75
N ASN A 197 -25.34 -14.08 13.68
CA ASN A 197 -26.18 -13.66 14.80
C ASN A 197 -25.40 -12.80 15.82
N GLU A 198 -24.13 -13.11 16.09
CA GLU A 198 -23.24 -12.35 16.99
C GLU A 198 -22.69 -11.04 16.36
N LEU A 199 -22.64 -10.96 15.03
CA LEU A 199 -22.16 -9.79 14.27
C LEU A 199 -23.31 -8.91 13.75
N SER A 200 -24.56 -9.19 14.13
CA SER A 200 -25.70 -8.33 13.79
C SER A 200 -25.35 -6.86 14.03
N LEU A 201 -25.62 -6.02 13.02
CA LEU A 201 -25.27 -4.60 12.98
C LEU A 201 -25.73 -3.82 14.23
N SER A 202 -26.77 -4.29 14.93
CA SER A 202 -27.23 -3.74 16.20
C SER A 202 -26.20 -3.87 17.34
N GLU A 203 -25.38 -4.92 17.35
CA GLU A 203 -24.32 -5.13 18.35
C GLU A 203 -23.01 -4.44 17.97
N MET A 204 -22.69 -4.38 16.67
CA MET A 204 -21.52 -3.63 16.17
C MET A 204 -21.63 -2.14 16.45
N ASP A 205 -22.80 -1.53 16.21
CA ASP A 205 -23.03 -0.10 16.49
C ASP A 205 -22.90 0.19 17.99
N GLY A 206 -23.34 -0.74 18.84
CA GLY A 206 -23.16 -0.68 20.29
C GLY A 206 -21.69 -0.76 20.74
N LYS A 207 -20.90 -1.70 20.20
CA LYS A 207 -19.48 -1.85 20.54
C LYS A 207 -18.63 -0.68 20.05
N VAL A 208 -18.89 -0.17 18.84
CA VAL A 208 -18.21 1.01 18.29
C VAL A 208 -18.57 2.27 19.07
N ARG A 209 -19.85 2.49 19.38
CA ARG A 209 -20.30 3.63 20.19
C ARG A 209 -19.74 3.57 21.62
N LYS A 210 -19.65 2.37 22.23
CA LYS A 210 -19.08 2.18 23.58
C LYS A 210 -17.56 2.42 23.60
N HIS A 211 -16.84 2.11 22.52
CA HIS A 211 -15.44 2.47 22.37
C HIS A 211 -15.24 3.96 22.12
N LEU A 212 -16.09 4.61 21.31
CA LEU A 212 -16.06 6.06 21.11
C LEU A 212 -16.36 6.83 22.40
N VAL A 213 -17.30 6.38 23.23
CA VAL A 213 -17.61 6.99 24.54
C VAL A 213 -16.45 6.83 25.53
N ARG A 214 -15.77 5.68 25.57
CA ARG A 214 -14.56 5.49 26.38
C ARG A 214 -13.37 6.34 25.94
N LEU A 215 -13.31 6.72 24.66
CA LEU A 215 -12.27 7.61 24.13
C LEU A 215 -12.59 9.09 24.30
N SER A 216 -13.87 9.45 24.49
CA SER A 216 -14.33 10.83 24.67
C SER A 216 -14.54 11.24 26.13
N ILE A 217 -14.68 10.26 27.02
CA ILE A 217 -14.59 10.44 28.47
C ILE A 217 -13.21 9.90 28.85
N GLY A 218 -12.17 10.73 28.72
CA GLY A 218 -10.83 10.40 29.19
C GLY A 218 -10.81 10.17 30.70
N ASP A 219 -10.01 9.21 31.13
CA ASP A 219 -9.46 9.22 32.49
C ASP A 219 -8.43 10.36 32.63
#